data_AF-A0A0G0VJK7-F1
#
_entry.id   AF-A0A0G0VJK7-F1
#
_cell.length_a   1.000
_cell.length_b   1.000
_cell.length_c   1.000
_cell.angle_alpha   90.00
_cell.angle_beta   90.00
_cell.angle_gamma   90.00
#
_symmetry.space_group_name_H-M   'P 1'
#
loop_
_entity.id
_entity.type
_entity.pdbx_description
1 polymer ?
#
loop_
_entity_poly.entity_id
_entity_poly.type
_entity_poly.pdbx_seq_one_letter_code
_entity_poly.pdbx_strand_id
1 'polypeptide(L)'
;DLSIGIMNLISIEEHLFFTLQKTKNKNYLDLLNEVRLMRTELMRGIVKDPEGEIWCISKHLLSSSMRVMEVGTKELKKGNKKEAANLFEKSYKLYSLFWALNLSKNGKVKSSNKDIKFIDEKGTAKGTASVFAKLGDIVNKALDCCRE
;
A
#
# COMPACT_ATOMS: atom_id res chain seq x y z
N ASP A 1 3.13 -2.28 12.52
CA ASP A 1 2.67 -3.04 11.33
C ASP A 1 3.81 -3.22 10.32
N LEU A 2 4.00 -4.45 9.83
CA LEU A 2 5.05 -4.86 8.89
C LEU A 2 4.90 -4.22 7.50
N SER A 3 3.67 -4.04 7.02
CA SER A 3 3.38 -3.41 5.72
C SER A 3 3.88 -1.95 5.65
N ILE A 4 3.77 -1.21 6.76
CA ILE A 4 4.26 0.17 6.91
C ILE A 4 5.79 0.19 6.90
N GLY A 5 6.43 -0.80 7.55
CA GLY A 5 7.87 -1.00 7.45
C GLY A 5 8.33 -1.18 5.99
N ILE A 6 7.61 -2.01 5.23
CA ILE A 6 7.88 -2.22 3.79
C ILE A 6 7.66 -0.93 2.98
N MET A 7 6.61 -0.15 3.25
CA MET A 7 6.39 1.17 2.61
C MET A 7 7.60 2.09 2.83
N ASN A 8 8.09 2.17 4.07
CA ASN A 8 9.25 3.00 4.40
C ASN A 8 10.53 2.51 3.71
N LEU A 9 10.76 1.20 3.60
CA LEU A 9 11.89 0.67 2.84
C LEU A 9 11.82 1.03 1.35
N ILE A 10 10.63 0.99 0.73
CA ILE A 10 10.44 1.48 -0.65
C ILE A 10 10.82 2.97 -0.75
N SER A 11 10.42 3.78 0.23
CA SER A 11 10.82 5.20 0.27
C SER A 11 12.33 5.36 0.42
N ILE A 12 13.00 4.54 1.22
CA ILE A 12 14.46 4.59 1.36
C ILE A 12 15.15 4.24 0.03
N GLU A 13 14.69 3.21 -0.69
CA GLU A 13 15.23 2.88 -2.03
C GLU A 13 15.16 4.08 -2.99
N GLU A 14 14.03 4.80 -3.01
CA GLU A 14 13.86 6.00 -3.83
C GLU A 14 14.82 7.12 -3.45
N HIS A 15 14.97 7.40 -2.15
CA HIS A 15 15.89 8.43 -1.67
C HIS A 15 17.35 8.09 -1.96
N LEU A 16 17.75 6.82 -1.83
CA LEU A 16 19.09 6.35 -2.18
C LEU A 16 19.34 6.46 -3.68
N PHE A 17 18.36 6.13 -4.52
CA PHE A 17 18.43 6.37 -5.96
C PHE A 17 18.71 7.84 -6.28
N PHE A 18 17.93 8.77 -5.73
CA PHE A 18 18.16 10.20 -5.96
C PHE A 18 19.52 10.66 -5.41
N THR A 19 19.93 10.15 -4.25
CA THR A 19 21.22 10.51 -3.64
C THR A 19 22.39 10.04 -4.50
N LEU A 20 22.34 8.82 -5.01
CA LEU A 20 23.29 8.30 -6.01
C LEU A 20 23.36 9.23 -7.23
N GLN A 21 22.20 9.64 -7.78
CA GLN A 21 22.18 10.49 -8.97
C GLN A 21 22.70 11.91 -8.72
N LYS A 22 22.45 12.48 -7.54
CA LYS A 22 22.91 13.83 -7.17
C LYS A 22 24.38 13.88 -6.82
N THR A 23 24.87 12.90 -6.05
CA THR A 23 26.24 12.88 -5.53
C THR A 23 27.23 12.16 -6.45
N LYS A 24 26.73 11.33 -7.36
CA LYS A 24 27.51 10.38 -8.18
C LYS A 24 28.35 9.38 -7.36
N ASN A 25 28.10 9.28 -6.05
CA ASN A 25 28.80 8.36 -5.18
C ASN A 25 28.20 6.95 -5.34
N LYS A 26 28.98 6.04 -5.93
CA LYS A 26 28.56 4.65 -6.20
C LYS A 26 28.33 3.82 -4.94
N ASN A 27 28.83 4.23 -3.77
CA ASN A 27 28.59 3.52 -2.50
C ASN A 27 27.09 3.46 -2.15
N TYR A 28 26.28 4.40 -2.65
CA TYR A 28 24.83 4.35 -2.47
C TYR A 28 24.16 3.21 -3.25
N LEU A 29 24.84 2.60 -4.24
CA LEU A 29 24.33 1.44 -4.95
C LEU A 29 24.28 0.21 -4.05
N ASP A 30 25.34 -0.02 -3.28
CA ASP A 30 25.42 -1.14 -2.34
C ASP A 30 24.37 -1.00 -1.24
N LEU A 31 24.26 0.20 -0.65
CA LEU A 31 23.24 0.49 0.35
C LEU A 31 21.82 0.33 -0.19
N LEU A 32 21.56 0.77 -1.43
CA LEU A 32 20.27 0.57 -2.09
C LEU A 32 19.95 -0.91 -2.25
N ASN A 33 20.94 -1.72 -2.64
CA ASN A 33 20.78 -3.16 -2.78
C ASN A 33 20.46 -3.82 -1.43
N GLU A 34 21.15 -3.45 -0.35
CA GLU A 34 20.86 -3.98 1.00
C GLU A 34 19.42 -3.67 1.44
N VAL A 35 18.99 -2.42 1.28
CA VAL A 35 17.60 -2.02 1.59
C VAL A 35 16.60 -2.80 0.75
N ARG A 36 16.90 -3.02 -0.54
CA ARG A 36 16.05 -3.80 -1.45
C ARG A 36 15.94 -5.27 -1.06
N LEU A 37 17.03 -5.89 -0.61
CA LEU A 37 17.05 -7.26 -0.13
C LEU A 37 16.18 -7.39 1.13
N MET A 38 16.36 -6.47 2.09
CA MET A 38 15.54 -6.42 3.32
C MET A 38 14.05 -6.23 2.99
N ARG A 39 13.70 -5.28 2.10
CA ARG A 39 12.31 -5.10 1.64
C ARG A 39 11.75 -6.39 1.06
N THR A 40 12.52 -7.07 0.22
CA THR A 40 12.11 -8.31 -0.46
C THR A 40 11.87 -9.42 0.55
N GLU A 41 12.75 -9.59 1.55
CA GLU A 41 12.58 -10.54 2.64
C GLU A 41 11.29 -10.29 3.43
N LEU A 42 11.11 -9.07 3.94
CA LEU A 42 9.93 -8.71 4.72
C LEU A 42 8.63 -8.85 3.92
N MET A 43 8.68 -8.52 2.62
CA MET A 43 7.52 -8.63 1.73
C MET A 43 7.09 -10.09 1.50
N ARG A 44 8.02 -11.07 1.50
CA ARG A 44 7.66 -12.50 1.53
C ARG A 44 6.95 -12.90 2.83
N GLY A 45 7.04 -12.10 3.89
CA GLY A 45 6.26 -12.27 5.11
C GLY A 45 4.76 -12.08 4.90
N ILE A 46 4.36 -11.21 3.94
CA ILE A 46 2.96 -10.86 3.69
C ILE A 46 2.44 -11.49 2.39
N VAL A 47 3.20 -11.35 1.29
CA VAL A 47 2.83 -11.82 -0.04
C VAL A 47 3.28 -13.27 -0.19
N LYS A 48 2.38 -14.21 0.12
CA LYS A 48 2.63 -15.66 -0.01
C LYS A 48 2.19 -16.16 -1.38
N ASP A 49 3.02 -17.01 -1.99
CA ASP A 49 2.77 -17.70 -3.25
C ASP A 49 2.11 -16.81 -4.33
N PRO A 50 2.76 -15.69 -4.70
CA PRO A 50 2.20 -14.78 -5.69
C PRO A 50 2.09 -15.48 -7.04
N GLU A 51 0.89 -15.45 -7.63
CA GLU A 51 0.65 -15.84 -9.03
C GLU A 51 0.63 -14.58 -9.89
N GLY A 52 1.22 -14.66 -11.09
CA GLY A 52 1.29 -13.51 -12.01
C GLY A 52 1.92 -12.28 -11.37
N GLU A 53 1.27 -11.12 -11.53
CA GLU A 53 1.79 -9.81 -11.13
C GLU A 53 1.50 -9.42 -9.66
N ILE A 54 1.01 -10.34 -8.82
CA ILE A 54 0.56 -10.00 -7.45
C ILE A 54 1.69 -9.41 -6.59
N TRP A 55 2.91 -9.92 -6.75
CA TRP A 55 4.09 -9.38 -6.08
C TRP A 55 4.29 -7.90 -6.45
N CYS A 56 4.34 -7.61 -7.74
CA CYS A 56 4.52 -6.26 -8.27
C CYS A 56 3.35 -5.34 -7.85
N ILE A 57 2.11 -5.78 -8.04
CA ILE A 57 0.90 -5.02 -7.68
C ILE A 57 0.90 -4.69 -6.19
N SER A 58 1.25 -5.63 -5.31
CA SER A 58 1.30 -5.41 -3.87
C SER A 58 2.30 -4.31 -3.50
N LYS A 59 3.51 -4.37 -4.07
CA LYS A 59 4.53 -3.31 -3.91
C LYS A 59 4.01 -1.96 -4.42
N HIS A 60 3.37 -1.95 -5.59
CA HIS A 60 2.84 -0.71 -6.18
C HIS A 60 1.72 -0.11 -5.34
N LEU A 61 0.78 -0.90 -4.82
CA LEU A 61 -0.29 -0.43 -3.94
C LEU A 61 0.26 0.21 -2.66
N LEU A 62 1.23 -0.42 -2.01
CA LEU A 62 1.93 0.14 -0.84
C LEU A 62 2.62 1.47 -1.19
N SER A 63 3.41 1.50 -2.27
CA SER A 63 4.13 2.71 -2.69
C SER A 63 3.18 3.86 -3.04
N SER A 64 2.11 3.59 -3.77
CA SER A 64 1.12 4.58 -4.18
C SER A 64 0.33 5.11 -2.99
N SER A 65 -0.04 4.24 -2.05
CA SER A 65 -0.70 4.66 -0.80
C SER A 65 0.18 5.66 -0.05
N MET A 66 1.47 5.37 0.11
CA MET A 66 2.42 6.25 0.80
C MET A 66 2.52 7.63 0.11
N ARG A 67 2.67 7.65 -1.21
CA ARG A 67 2.83 8.90 -1.97
C ARG A 67 1.58 9.75 -1.97
N VAL A 68 0.40 9.14 -2.13
CA VAL A 68 -0.88 9.86 -2.05
C VAL A 68 -1.10 10.45 -0.65
N MET A 69 -0.73 9.71 0.41
CA MET A 69 -0.77 10.21 1.79
C MET A 69 0.15 11.41 2.00
N GLU A 70 1.37 11.36 1.44
CA GLU A 70 2.31 12.46 1.52
C GLU A 70 1.77 13.73 0.82
N VAL A 71 1.16 13.60 -0.36
CA VAL A 71 0.51 14.73 -1.04
C VAL A 71 -0.65 15.27 -0.20
N GLY A 72 -1.48 14.41 0.38
CA GLY A 72 -2.54 14.82 1.30
C GLY A 72 -2.01 15.61 2.50
N THR A 73 -0.86 15.20 3.05
CA THR A 73 -0.19 15.89 4.16
C THR A 73 0.32 17.27 3.73
N LYS A 74 0.83 17.40 2.50
CA LYS A 74 1.24 18.69 1.93
C LYS A 74 0.05 19.63 1.76
N GLU A 75 -1.10 19.13 1.28
CA GLU A 75 -2.33 19.92 1.17
C GLU A 75 -2.87 20.34 2.55
N LEU A 76 -2.82 19.44 3.54
CA LEU A 76 -3.21 19.75 4.91
C LEU A 76 -2.37 20.89 5.49
N LYS A 77 -1.05 20.86 5.27
CA LYS A 77 -0.12 21.91 5.71
C LYS A 77 -0.43 23.28 5.07
N LYS A 78 -1.00 23.30 3.86
CA LYS A 78 -1.46 24.53 3.19
C LYS A 78 -2.82 25.03 3.70
N GLY A 79 -3.49 24.28 4.59
CA GLY A 79 -4.84 24.59 5.06
C GLY A 79 -5.96 24.02 4.18
N ASN A 80 -5.63 23.29 3.11
CA ASN A 80 -6.59 22.72 2.15
C ASN A 80 -7.24 21.43 2.69
N LYS A 81 -7.97 21.55 3.82
CA LYS A 81 -8.51 20.41 4.58
C LYS A 81 -9.38 19.47 3.73
N LYS A 82 -10.22 20.01 2.84
CA LYS A 82 -11.10 19.21 1.98
C LYS A 82 -10.32 18.35 1.00
N GLU A 83 -9.29 18.91 0.36
CA GLU A 83 -8.47 18.16 -0.59
C GLU A 83 -7.58 17.14 0.14
N ALA A 84 -7.02 17.52 1.28
CA ALA A 84 -6.26 16.60 2.13
C ALA A 84 -7.10 15.37 2.53
N ALA A 85 -8.34 15.58 2.99
CA ALA A 85 -9.24 14.49 3.35
C ALA A 85 -9.53 13.55 2.17
N ASN A 86 -9.81 14.11 0.99
CA ASN A 86 -10.00 13.35 -0.26
C ASN A 86 -8.77 12.50 -0.63
N LEU A 87 -7.56 13.06 -0.47
CA LEU A 87 -6.32 12.33 -0.73
C LEU A 87 -6.06 11.23 0.31
N PHE A 88 -6.33 11.50 1.59
CA PHE A 88 -6.20 10.49 2.64
C PHE A 88 -7.16 9.31 2.42
N GLU A 89 -8.40 9.57 2.01
CA GLU A 89 -9.36 8.51 1.67
C GLU A 89 -8.85 7.63 0.51
N LYS A 90 -8.32 8.25 -0.55
CA LYS A 90 -7.72 7.53 -1.69
C LYS A 90 -6.49 6.71 -1.27
N SER A 91 -5.62 7.28 -0.43
CA SER A 91 -4.47 6.56 0.12
C SER A 91 -4.89 5.34 0.94
N TYR A 92 -5.90 5.50 1.81
CA TYR A 92 -6.45 4.43 2.61
C TYR A 92 -7.10 3.33 1.76
N LYS A 93 -7.78 3.71 0.67
CA LYS A 93 -8.36 2.76 -0.30
C LYS A 93 -7.28 1.92 -1.00
N LEU A 94 -6.16 2.52 -1.40
CA LEU A 94 -5.02 1.78 -1.98
C LEU A 94 -4.42 0.79 -0.98
N TYR A 95 -4.28 1.21 0.27
CA TYR A 95 -3.79 0.35 1.36
C TYR A 95 -4.76 -0.81 1.65
N SER A 96 -6.06 -0.53 1.64
CA SER A 96 -7.10 -1.55 1.80
C SER A 96 -7.07 -2.57 0.65
N LEU A 97 -6.86 -2.12 -0.59
CA LEU A 97 -6.70 -3.00 -1.76
C LEU A 97 -5.50 -3.95 -1.62
N PHE A 98 -4.39 -3.47 -1.05
CA PHE A 98 -3.23 -4.31 -0.75
C PHE A 98 -3.60 -5.47 0.19
N TRP A 99 -4.32 -5.19 1.27
CA TRP A 99 -4.78 -6.23 2.19
C TRP A 99 -5.86 -7.13 1.57
N ALA A 100 -6.74 -6.60 0.71
CA ALA A 100 -7.72 -7.39 -0.03
C ALA A 100 -7.04 -8.50 -0.83
N LEU A 101 -5.99 -8.13 -1.55
CA LEU A 101 -5.24 -9.02 -2.41
C LEU A 101 -4.49 -10.09 -1.61
N ASN A 102 -3.89 -9.71 -0.48
CA ASN A 102 -3.01 -10.61 0.28
C ASN A 102 -3.74 -11.45 1.36
N LEU A 103 -4.86 -10.97 1.92
CA LEU A 103 -5.67 -11.75 2.87
C LEU A 103 -6.58 -12.77 2.19
N SER A 104 -7.04 -12.48 0.96
CA SER A 104 -7.83 -13.43 0.17
C SER A 104 -7.02 -14.66 -0.24
N LYS A 105 -5.72 -14.50 -0.53
CA LYS A 105 -4.82 -15.61 -0.85
C LYS A 105 -4.37 -16.43 0.35
N ASN A 106 -4.23 -15.81 1.52
CA ASN A 106 -3.80 -16.50 2.75
C ASN A 106 -4.92 -17.35 3.42
N GLY A 107 -6.05 -17.61 2.74
CA GLY A 107 -7.14 -18.46 3.24
C GLY A 107 -7.91 -17.91 4.45
N LYS A 108 -7.55 -16.71 4.95
CA LYS A 108 -8.19 -16.06 6.11
C LYS A 108 -9.52 -15.39 5.77
N VAL A 109 -9.85 -15.28 4.49
CA VAL A 109 -11.15 -14.81 4.00
C VAL A 109 -11.75 -15.90 3.12
N LYS A 110 -12.73 -16.65 3.62
CA LYS A 110 -13.54 -17.56 2.79
C LYS A 110 -14.31 -16.70 1.78
N SER A 111 -13.79 -16.63 0.56
CA SER A 111 -14.42 -15.91 -0.54
C SER A 111 -15.69 -16.66 -0.95
N SER A 112 -16.85 -16.18 -0.50
CA SER A 112 -18.12 -16.56 -1.13
C SER A 112 -18.21 -15.82 -2.46
N ASN A 113 -17.89 -16.52 -3.55
CA ASN A 113 -18.13 -16.19 -4.95
C ASN A 113 -17.68 -14.79 -5.45
N LYS A 114 -16.69 -14.85 -6.35
CA LYS A 114 -16.54 -14.06 -7.59
C LYS A 114 -17.39 -12.78 -7.68
N ASP A 115 -16.72 -11.63 -7.51
CA ASP A 115 -16.69 -10.53 -8.50
C ASP A 115 -16.03 -9.30 -7.87
N ILE A 116 -14.78 -9.01 -8.25
CA ILE A 116 -14.16 -7.71 -7.97
C ILE A 116 -14.70 -6.74 -9.02
N LYS A 117 -15.77 -6.01 -8.68
CA LYS A 117 -16.29 -4.95 -9.54
C LYS A 117 -15.58 -3.64 -9.26
N PHE A 118 -14.87 -3.14 -10.27
CA PHE A 118 -14.27 -1.82 -10.29
C PHE A 118 -15.35 -0.74 -10.37
N ILE A 119 -15.08 0.41 -9.74
CA ILE A 119 -16.00 1.55 -9.64
C ILE A 119 -15.81 2.43 -10.89
N ASP A 120 -16.88 3.04 -11.38
CA ASP A 120 -16.82 3.99 -12.50
C ASP A 120 -16.29 5.38 -12.09
N GLU A 121 -16.03 6.24 -13.08
CA GLU A 121 -15.53 7.61 -12.91
C GLU A 121 -16.45 8.51 -12.06
N LYS A 122 -17.71 8.10 -11.84
CA LYS A 122 -18.72 8.85 -11.06
C LYS A 122 -18.90 8.31 -9.64
N GLY A 123 -18.13 7.29 -9.23
CA GLY A 123 -18.23 6.70 -7.90
C GLY A 123 -19.51 5.88 -7.69
N THR A 124 -20.29 5.61 -8.73
CA THR A 124 -21.53 4.83 -8.63
C THR A 124 -21.23 3.34 -8.67
N ALA A 125 -21.49 2.66 -7.56
CA ALA A 125 -21.33 1.22 -7.45
C ALA A 125 -22.38 0.48 -8.29
N LYS A 126 -21.97 -0.24 -9.35
CA LYS A 126 -22.80 -1.26 -10.01
C LYS A 126 -22.91 -2.55 -9.15
N GLY A 127 -23.29 -2.42 -7.87
CA GLY A 127 -23.42 -3.50 -6.86
C GLY A 127 -22.11 -4.29 -6.59
N THR A 128 -21.78 -4.82 -5.42
CA THR A 128 -22.38 -4.83 -4.08
C THR A 128 -21.40 -4.17 -3.11
N ALA A 129 -21.88 -3.30 -2.22
CA ALA A 129 -21.11 -2.64 -1.16
C ALA A 129 -20.62 -3.59 -0.04
N SER A 130 -20.62 -4.91 -0.29
CA SER A 130 -20.45 -5.96 0.74
C SER A 130 -18.98 -6.32 0.98
N VAL A 131 -18.13 -6.29 -0.06
CA VAL A 131 -16.72 -6.68 0.09
C VAL A 131 -15.90 -5.53 0.64
N PHE A 132 -15.98 -4.32 0.08
CA PHE A 132 -15.19 -3.17 0.56
C PHE A 132 -15.53 -2.75 1.99
N ALA A 133 -16.80 -2.78 2.39
CA ALA A 133 -17.20 -2.47 3.78
C ALA A 133 -16.67 -3.55 4.74
N LYS A 134 -16.89 -4.84 4.43
CA LYS A 134 -16.33 -5.94 5.24
C LYS A 134 -14.81 -5.94 5.24
N LEU A 135 -14.17 -5.52 4.15
CA LEU A 135 -12.72 -5.45 4.06
C LEU A 135 -12.18 -4.28 4.86
N GLY A 136 -12.85 -3.12 4.83
CA GLY A 136 -12.58 -2.01 5.75
C GLY A 136 -12.68 -2.44 7.21
N ASP A 137 -13.68 -3.23 7.57
CA ASP A 137 -13.81 -3.79 8.92
C ASP A 137 -12.71 -4.81 9.26
N ILE A 138 -12.29 -5.65 8.30
CA ILE A 138 -11.18 -6.60 8.48
C ILE A 138 -9.84 -5.87 8.61
N VAL A 139 -9.63 -4.86 7.77
CA VAL A 139 -8.46 -3.98 7.77
C VAL A 139 -8.42 -3.20 9.10
N ASN A 140 -9.52 -2.59 9.53
CA ASN A 140 -9.64 -1.95 10.84
C ASN A 140 -9.37 -2.91 12.01
N LYS A 141 -9.83 -4.17 11.93
CA LYS A 141 -9.57 -5.19 12.97
C LYS A 141 -8.15 -5.76 12.94
N ALA A 142 -7.53 -5.86 11.76
CA ALA A 142 -6.18 -6.37 11.58
C ALA A 142 -5.10 -5.30 11.80
N LEU A 143 -5.46 -4.02 11.64
CA LEU A 143 -4.61 -2.84 11.80
C LEU A 143 -4.92 -2.06 13.06
N ASP A 144 -5.43 -2.71 14.10
CA ASP A 144 -5.59 -2.07 15.39
C ASP A 144 -4.19 -1.83 16.00
N CYS A 145 -3.49 -0.81 15.49
CA CYS A 145 -2.20 -0.33 15.94
C CYS A 145 -2.24 0.16 17.39
N CYS A 146 -3.43 0.29 17.99
CA CYS A 146 -3.65 0.68 19.37
C CYS A 146 -3.73 -0.52 20.33
N ARG A 147 -3.53 -1.75 19.85
CA ARG A 147 -3.53 -2.99 20.65
C ARG A 147 -2.14 -3.54 21.00
N GLU A 148 -1.08 -2.77 20.76
CA GLU A 148 0.23 -3.03 21.38
C GLU A 148 0.23 -2.62 22.86
#